data_AF-A0A4U3M7A0-F1
#
_entry.id   AF-A0A4U3M7A0-F1
#
_cell.length_a   1.000
_cell.length_b   1.000
_cell.length_c   1.000
_cell.angle_alpha   90.00
_cell.angle_beta   90.00
_cell.angle_gamma   90.00
#
_symmetry.space_group_name_H-M   'P 1'
#
loop_
_entity.id
_entity.type
_entity.pdbx_description
1 polymer ?
#
loop_
_entity_poly.entity_id
_entity_poly.type
_entity_poly.pdbx_seq_one_letter_code
_entity_poly.pdbx_strand_id
1 'polypeptide(L)'
;MATSADIIARVRTELGDLAEDFVVPIFGSRPVLELGVRNVSTVGLTVVKQIPGQPSVVIDPSRYTLLARTGIITLLDPLPDNATVITTGSHYPLFSDGELAQFVADAERQHCHERELKVRGRNENGFITYTRTPMTLANLPDIEIVPLTILATINALYSAATDAATDMDIITAEGTHLRRGQRYEQMMMHVVQLQARYKEICTQYNIGAYRMETSQLRRISKTTGRYVPLFIGREYDEGGPNSLPTRLLPPVDSPHEDTSGVPSPWIYPYGGI
;
A
#
# COMPACT_ATOMS: atom_id res chain seq x y z
N MET A 1 -6.43 -11.28 5.79
CA MET A 1 -5.37 -10.88 4.85
C MET A 1 -5.99 -10.18 3.66
N ALA A 2 -5.88 -8.85 3.62
CA ALA A 2 -6.34 -8.08 2.47
C ALA A 2 -5.44 -8.30 1.26
N THR A 3 -6.05 -8.35 0.08
CA THR A 3 -5.33 -8.40 -1.18
C THR A 3 -4.90 -6.98 -1.60
N SER A 4 -3.93 -6.88 -2.52
CA SER A 4 -3.53 -5.59 -3.09
C SER A 4 -4.70 -4.85 -3.75
N ALA A 5 -5.64 -5.58 -4.36
CA ALA A 5 -6.86 -5.03 -4.95
C ALA A 5 -7.77 -4.36 -3.90
N ASP A 6 -7.92 -4.97 -2.72
CA ASP A 6 -8.73 -4.40 -1.63
C ASP A 6 -8.14 -3.07 -1.12
N ILE A 7 -6.81 -2.98 -1.08
CA ILE A 7 -6.11 -1.77 -0.66
C ILE A 7 -6.26 -0.68 -1.72
N ILE A 8 -6.10 -1.02 -3.00
CA ILE A 8 -6.33 -0.07 -4.11
C ILE A 8 -7.76 0.48 -4.06
N ALA A 9 -8.77 -0.38 -3.87
CA ALA A 9 -10.16 0.06 -3.76
C ALA A 9 -10.40 1.01 -2.56
N ARG A 10 -9.73 0.77 -1.43
CA ARG A 10 -9.77 1.68 -0.27
C ARG A 10 -9.07 3.00 -0.57
N VAL A 11 -7.90 2.98 -1.19
CA VAL A 11 -7.17 4.19 -1.60
C VAL A 11 -8.02 5.04 -2.55
N ARG A 12 -8.70 4.41 -3.52
CA ARG A 12 -9.65 5.09 -4.42
C ARG A 12 -10.76 5.81 -3.65
N THR A 13 -11.36 5.13 -2.67
CA THR A 13 -12.39 5.72 -1.81
C THR A 13 -11.87 6.91 -1.00
N GLU A 14 -10.67 6.80 -0.42
CA GLU A 14 -10.04 7.89 0.36
C GLU A 14 -9.64 9.09 -0.51
N LEU A 15 -9.25 8.86 -1.77
CA LEU A 15 -8.96 9.92 -2.74
C LEU A 15 -10.23 10.54 -3.35
N GLY A 16 -11.38 9.87 -3.26
CA GLY A 16 -12.59 10.22 -4.01
C GLY A 16 -12.48 9.91 -5.51
N ASP A 17 -11.55 9.04 -5.93
CA ASP A 17 -11.32 8.65 -7.33
C ASP A 17 -12.21 7.44 -7.69
N LEU A 18 -13.52 7.68 -7.73
CA LEU A 18 -14.53 6.67 -8.06
C LEU A 18 -14.67 6.48 -9.57
N ALA A 19 -15.16 5.31 -9.97
CA ALA A 19 -15.41 5.01 -11.38
C ALA A 19 -16.58 5.86 -11.91
N GLU A 20 -16.36 6.51 -13.05
CA GLU A 20 -17.38 7.27 -13.77
C GLU A 20 -17.66 6.60 -15.11
N ASP A 21 -18.94 6.44 -15.44
CA ASP A 21 -19.38 5.84 -16.69
C ASP A 21 -19.33 6.87 -17.83
N PHE A 22 -18.92 6.42 -19.02
CA PHE A 22 -18.91 7.24 -20.22
C PHE A 22 -19.52 6.52 -21.41
N VAL A 23 -20.11 7.30 -22.31
CA VAL A 23 -20.61 6.86 -23.60
C VAL A 23 -20.16 7.87 -24.64
N VAL A 24 -19.33 7.43 -25.59
CA VAL A 24 -18.75 8.31 -26.60
C VAL A 24 -19.08 7.76 -27.99
N PRO A 25 -20.01 8.40 -28.72
CA PRO A 25 -20.24 8.11 -30.12
C PRO A 25 -19.23 8.86 -31.00
N ILE A 26 -18.48 8.13 -31.81
CA ILE A 26 -17.49 8.68 -32.74
C ILE A 26 -17.87 8.29 -34.16
N PHE A 27 -18.03 9.30 -35.00
CA PHE A 27 -18.28 9.14 -36.42
C PHE A 27 -16.97 9.17 -37.19
N GLY A 28 -16.83 8.30 -38.19
CA GLY A 28 -15.86 8.49 -39.25
C GLY A 28 -15.00 7.28 -39.56
N SER A 29 -14.22 7.42 -40.64
CA SER A 29 -13.37 6.39 -41.22
C SER A 29 -11.95 6.34 -40.67
N ARG A 30 -11.68 7.08 -39.59
CA ARG A 30 -10.34 7.12 -39.01
C ARG A 30 -10.09 5.87 -38.17
N PRO A 31 -8.91 5.24 -38.26
CA PRO A 31 -8.56 4.10 -37.42
C PRO A 31 -8.25 4.51 -35.98
N VAL A 32 -7.95 5.79 -35.73
CA VAL A 32 -7.65 6.34 -34.40
C VAL A 32 -8.87 7.10 -33.89
N LEU A 33 -9.34 6.72 -32.70
CA LEU A 33 -10.52 7.24 -32.03
C LEU A 33 -10.12 7.81 -30.67
N GLU A 34 -10.45 9.07 -30.42
CA GLU A 34 -10.20 9.73 -29.14
C GLU A 34 -11.48 9.73 -28.30
N LEU A 35 -11.43 9.12 -27.12
CA LEU A 35 -12.58 9.01 -26.22
C LEU A 35 -12.83 10.29 -25.40
N GLY A 36 -11.85 11.19 -25.32
CA GLY A 36 -11.95 12.41 -24.51
C GLY A 36 -11.87 12.19 -23.00
N VAL A 37 -11.75 10.94 -22.54
CA VAL A 37 -11.60 10.55 -21.13
C VAL A 37 -10.23 9.91 -20.90
N ARG A 38 -9.67 10.06 -19.70
CA ARG A 38 -8.37 9.47 -19.31
C ARG A 38 -8.57 8.32 -18.34
N ASN A 39 -7.56 7.45 -18.21
CA ASN A 39 -7.56 6.28 -17.33
C ASN A 39 -8.79 5.38 -17.52
N VAL A 40 -9.02 4.97 -18.76
CA VAL A 40 -10.13 4.07 -19.12
C VAL A 40 -9.92 2.70 -18.50
N SER A 41 -10.92 2.20 -17.80
CA SER A 41 -10.95 0.83 -17.29
C SER A 41 -11.05 -0.15 -18.47
N THR A 42 -10.21 -1.18 -18.47
CA THR A 42 -10.33 -2.30 -19.42
C THR A 42 -11.48 -3.23 -19.06
N VAL A 43 -11.87 -3.24 -17.78
CA VAL A 43 -12.98 -4.05 -17.27
C VAL A 43 -14.28 -3.34 -17.60
N GLY A 44 -15.14 -4.00 -18.37
CA GLY A 44 -16.45 -3.48 -18.77
C GLY A 44 -16.44 -2.55 -19.99
N LEU A 45 -15.28 -2.33 -20.63
CA LEU A 45 -15.22 -1.58 -21.88
C LEU A 45 -15.88 -2.37 -23.02
N THR A 46 -16.83 -1.75 -23.69
CA THR A 46 -17.46 -2.30 -24.89
C THR A 46 -17.35 -1.31 -26.03
N VAL A 47 -16.94 -1.80 -27.20
CA VAL A 47 -16.79 -1.02 -28.43
C VAL A 47 -17.75 -1.61 -29.46
N VAL A 48 -18.75 -0.84 -29.85
CA VAL A 48 -19.80 -1.27 -30.77
C VAL A 48 -19.66 -0.52 -32.08
N LYS A 49 -19.61 -1.26 -33.18
CA LYS A 49 -19.70 -0.72 -34.54
C LYS A 49 -21.15 -0.74 -34.99
N GLN A 50 -21.64 0.40 -35.43
CA GLN A 50 -22.98 0.55 -36.00
C GLN A 50 -22.88 1.07 -37.44
N ILE A 51 -23.45 0.33 -38.39
CA ILE A 51 -23.62 0.77 -39.78
C ILE A 51 -25.12 0.94 -40.02
N PRO A 52 -25.58 2.06 -40.59
CA PRO A 52 -26.99 2.25 -40.94
C PRO A 52 -27.52 1.09 -41.81
N GLY A 53 -28.63 0.48 -41.39
CA GLY A 53 -29.25 -0.65 -42.10
C GLY A 53 -28.65 -2.03 -41.80
N GLN A 54 -27.65 -2.13 -40.93
CA GLN A 54 -27.07 -3.38 -40.44
C GLN A 54 -27.25 -3.51 -38.91
N PRO A 55 -27.27 -4.73 -38.35
CA PRO A 55 -27.22 -4.90 -36.90
C PRO A 55 -25.91 -4.33 -36.32
N SER A 56 -25.98 -3.79 -35.11
CA SER A 56 -24.80 -3.36 -34.36
C SER A 56 -23.92 -4.56 -34.02
N VAL A 57 -22.61 -4.44 -34.25
CA VAL A 57 -21.64 -5.51 -34.01
C VAL A 57 -20.63 -5.07 -32.94
N VAL A 58 -20.46 -5.87 -31.89
CA VAL A 58 -19.41 -5.64 -30.90
C VAL A 58 -18.06 -5.97 -31.53
N ILE A 59 -17.11 -5.03 -31.46
CA ILE A 59 -15.74 -5.23 -31.92
C ILE A 59 -15.01 -6.05 -30.86
N ASP A 60 -14.42 -7.17 -31.29
CA ASP A 60 -13.62 -8.02 -30.41
C ASP A 60 -12.39 -7.26 -29.88
N PRO A 61 -12.01 -7.42 -28.59
CA PRO A 61 -10.82 -6.81 -28.00
C PRO A 61 -9.50 -7.06 -28.75
N SER A 62 -9.39 -8.14 -29.52
CA SER A 62 -8.22 -8.42 -30.36
C SER A 62 -8.13 -7.54 -31.62
N ARG A 63 -9.21 -6.83 -31.99
CA ARG A 63 -9.31 -6.00 -33.19
C ARG A 63 -9.06 -4.52 -32.91
N TYR A 64 -8.74 -4.16 -31.68
CA TYR A 64 -8.35 -2.80 -31.32
C TYR A 64 -7.28 -2.78 -30.22
N THR A 65 -6.51 -1.70 -30.17
CA THR A 65 -5.58 -1.42 -29.08
C THR A 65 -6.08 -0.21 -28.30
N LEU A 66 -6.13 -0.35 -26.97
CA LEU A 66 -6.52 0.72 -26.06
C LEU A 66 -5.28 1.29 -25.37
N LEU A 67 -5.04 2.58 -25.56
CA LEU A 67 -4.13 3.36 -24.73
C LEU A 67 -4.93 3.93 -23.54
N ALA A 68 -5.07 3.12 -22.49
CA ALA A 68 -5.95 3.39 -21.35
C ALA A 68 -5.69 4.75 -20.67
N ARG A 69 -4.41 5.15 -20.56
CA ARG A 69 -4.03 6.42 -19.92
C ARG A 69 -4.52 7.65 -20.69
N THR A 70 -4.40 7.64 -22.01
CA THR A 70 -4.77 8.77 -22.88
C THR A 70 -6.19 8.69 -23.42
N GLY A 71 -6.85 7.54 -23.31
CA GLY A 71 -8.20 7.33 -23.84
C GLY A 71 -8.23 7.24 -25.36
N ILE A 72 -7.19 6.68 -25.97
CA ILE A 72 -7.12 6.52 -27.43
C ILE A 72 -7.35 5.05 -27.78
N ILE A 73 -8.30 4.79 -28.68
CA ILE A 73 -8.51 3.48 -29.28
C ILE A 73 -7.97 3.52 -30.70
N THR A 74 -7.11 2.57 -31.04
CA THR A 74 -6.68 2.34 -32.43
C THR A 74 -7.26 1.03 -32.93
N LEU A 75 -8.09 1.12 -33.97
CA LEU A 75 -8.69 -0.04 -34.63
C LEU A 75 -7.71 -0.65 -35.62
N LEU A 76 -7.69 -1.98 -35.68
CA LEU A 76 -6.84 -2.72 -36.61
C LEU A 76 -7.37 -2.63 -38.06
N ASP A 77 -8.70 -2.62 -38.23
CA ASP A 77 -9.32 -2.31 -39.51
C ASP A 77 -9.91 -0.90 -39.47
N PRO A 78 -9.72 -0.09 -40.52
CA PRO A 78 -10.39 1.20 -40.61
C PRO A 78 -11.91 1.05 -40.69
N LEU A 79 -12.62 2.04 -40.15
CA LEU A 79 -14.07 2.09 -40.24
C LEU A 79 -14.52 2.45 -41.67
N PRO A 80 -15.62 1.86 -42.17
CA PRO A 80 -16.32 2.38 -43.34
C PRO A 80 -16.80 3.83 -43.10
N ASP A 81 -16.83 4.67 -44.13
CA ASP A 81 -17.20 6.10 -44.02
C ASP A 81 -18.60 6.34 -43.42
N ASN A 82 -19.51 5.38 -43.56
CA ASN A 82 -20.87 5.44 -43.04
C ASN A 82 -21.06 4.75 -41.67
N ALA A 83 -19.99 4.30 -41.03
CA ALA A 83 -20.05 3.63 -39.74
C ALA A 83 -19.84 4.60 -38.56
N THR A 84 -20.50 4.31 -37.45
CA THR A 84 -20.29 4.97 -36.15
C THR A 84 -19.73 3.94 -35.18
N VAL A 85 -18.71 4.31 -34.40
CA VAL A 85 -18.31 3.54 -33.22
C VAL A 85 -18.95 4.16 -31.99
N ILE A 86 -19.59 3.34 -31.17
CA ILE A 86 -20.06 3.72 -29.85
C ILE A 86 -19.18 2.98 -28.85
N THR A 87 -18.40 3.72 -28.08
CA THR A 87 -17.61 3.16 -26.99
C THR A 87 -18.31 3.47 -25.68
N THR A 88 -18.54 2.43 -24.87
CA THR A 88 -19.09 2.57 -23.51
C THR A 88 -18.20 1.86 -22.51
N GLY A 89 -18.02 2.44 -21.34
CA GLY A 89 -17.19 1.87 -20.28
C GLY A 89 -17.11 2.82 -19.10
N SER A 90 -16.16 2.54 -18.21
CA SER A 90 -15.86 3.38 -17.05
C SER A 90 -14.44 3.91 -17.08
N HIS A 91 -14.21 5.05 -16.44
CA HIS A 91 -12.89 5.63 -16.29
C HIS A 91 -12.68 6.22 -14.88
N TYR A 92 -11.42 6.49 -14.54
CA TYR A 92 -11.04 7.07 -13.25
C TYR A 92 -10.43 8.46 -13.45
N PRO A 93 -11.04 9.55 -12.92
CA PRO A 93 -10.59 10.91 -13.18
C PRO A 93 -9.12 11.19 -12.80
N LEU A 94 -8.62 10.62 -11.70
CA LEU A 94 -7.32 10.99 -11.16
C LEU A 94 -6.20 10.01 -11.55
N PHE A 95 -6.32 8.74 -11.17
CA PHE A 95 -5.21 7.78 -11.30
C PHE A 95 -5.63 6.49 -12.00
N SER A 96 -4.70 5.94 -12.78
CA SER A 96 -4.81 4.57 -13.29
C SER A 96 -4.56 3.53 -12.20
N ASP A 97 -5.11 2.32 -12.34
CA ASP A 97 -4.85 1.22 -11.39
C ASP A 97 -3.36 0.87 -11.31
N GLY A 98 -2.62 1.01 -12.42
CA GLY A 98 -1.17 0.80 -12.46
C GLY A 98 -0.39 1.81 -11.61
N GLU A 99 -0.78 3.08 -11.63
CA GLU A 99 -0.17 4.12 -10.80
C GLU A 99 -0.51 3.89 -9.31
N LEU A 100 -1.76 3.57 -8.99
CA LEU A 100 -2.14 3.25 -7.61
C LEU A 100 -1.40 2.01 -7.06
N ALA A 101 -1.20 0.98 -7.88
CA ALA A 101 -0.42 -0.19 -7.49
C ALA A 101 1.04 0.18 -7.16
N GLN A 102 1.64 1.12 -7.87
CA GLN A 102 2.98 1.63 -7.56
C GLN A 102 3.00 2.37 -6.21
N PHE A 103 2.03 3.26 -5.95
CA PHE A 103 1.95 3.97 -4.68
C PHE A 103 1.72 3.05 -3.48
N VAL A 104 0.93 1.99 -3.65
CA VAL A 104 0.74 0.94 -2.64
C VAL A 104 2.04 0.16 -2.40
N ALA A 105 2.78 -0.19 -3.45
CA ALA A 105 4.06 -0.87 -3.32
C ALA A 105 5.13 0.01 -2.64
N ASP A 106 5.15 1.31 -2.92
CA ASP A 106 6.01 2.28 -2.24
C ASP A 106 5.64 2.40 -0.75
N ALA A 107 4.34 2.47 -0.45
CA ALA A 107 3.83 2.51 0.92
C ALA A 107 4.17 1.23 1.69
N GLU A 108 4.05 0.05 1.07
CA GLU A 108 4.48 -1.23 1.65
C GLU A 108 5.98 -1.20 2.00
N ARG A 109 6.83 -0.79 1.05
CA ARG A 109 8.29 -0.72 1.27
C ARG A 109 8.65 0.21 2.43
N GLN A 110 7.96 1.34 2.55
CA GLN A 110 8.18 2.29 3.64
C GLN A 110 7.63 1.77 4.99
N HIS A 111 6.42 1.21 4.99
CA HIS A 111 5.75 0.73 6.20
C HIS A 111 6.39 -0.54 6.79
N CYS A 112 6.91 -1.40 5.92
CA CYS A 112 7.54 -2.67 6.27
C CYS A 112 9.06 -2.61 6.35
N HIS A 113 9.66 -1.41 6.20
CA HIS A 113 11.11 -1.24 6.20
C HIS A 113 11.75 -1.85 7.45
N GLU A 114 12.74 -2.73 7.26
CA GLU A 114 13.47 -3.42 8.34
C GLU A 114 12.57 -4.14 9.37
N ARG A 115 11.41 -4.63 8.91
CA ARG A 115 10.53 -5.48 9.70
C ARG A 115 10.68 -6.92 9.28
N GLU A 116 10.90 -7.78 10.26
CA GLU A 116 11.06 -9.21 10.06
C GLU A 116 10.17 -9.97 11.04
N LEU A 117 9.46 -10.96 10.54
CA LEU A 117 8.79 -11.96 11.36
C LEU A 117 9.81 -12.99 11.80
N LYS A 118 9.99 -13.12 13.11
CA LYS A 118 10.83 -14.16 13.71
C LYS A 118 9.94 -15.33 14.08
N VAL A 119 9.95 -16.37 13.26
CA VAL A 119 9.24 -17.61 13.56
C VAL A 119 10.23 -18.59 14.17
N ARG A 120 9.93 -19.05 15.39
CA ARG A 120 10.70 -20.11 16.06
C ARG A 120 10.28 -21.45 15.49
N GLY A 121 11.23 -22.18 14.90
CA GLY A 121 11.07 -23.51 14.35
C GLY A 121 12.05 -24.50 14.99
N ARG A 122 11.98 -25.76 14.54
CA ARG A 122 12.89 -26.83 14.95
C ARG A 122 13.57 -27.39 13.71
N ASN A 123 14.89 -27.51 13.74
CA ASN A 123 15.63 -28.18 12.67
C ASN A 123 15.45 -29.71 12.75
N GLU A 124 15.82 -30.42 11.68
CA GLU A 124 15.80 -31.89 11.59
C GLU A 124 16.50 -32.58 12.78
N ASN A 125 17.50 -31.91 13.37
CA ASN A 125 18.26 -32.40 14.53
C ASN A 125 17.64 -32.03 15.89
N GLY A 126 16.43 -31.49 15.93
CA GLY A 126 15.73 -31.16 17.18
C GLY A 126 16.17 -29.85 17.87
N PHE A 127 17.07 -29.07 17.27
CA PHE A 127 17.49 -27.76 17.78
C PHE A 127 16.52 -26.64 17.41
N ILE A 128 16.38 -25.66 18.29
CA ILE A 128 15.57 -24.46 18.08
C ILE A 128 16.27 -23.59 17.03
N THR A 129 15.54 -23.20 15.99
CA THR A 129 16.00 -22.23 15.00
C THR A 129 15.02 -21.09 14.85
N TYR A 130 15.55 -19.93 14.45
CA TYR A 130 14.75 -18.74 14.18
C TYR A 130 14.80 -18.47 12.69
N THR A 131 13.70 -18.71 12.00
CA THR A 131 13.53 -18.29 10.61
C THR A 131 13.09 -16.84 10.61
N ARG A 132 13.86 -16.00 9.92
CA ARG A 132 13.56 -14.58 9.75
C ARG A 132 13.02 -14.38 8.36
N THR A 133 11.76 -13.98 8.26
CA THR A 133 11.11 -13.68 6.99
C THR A 133 10.83 -12.18 6.95
N PRO A 134 11.19 -11.47 5.87
CA PRO A 134 10.86 -10.05 5.75
C PRO A 134 9.34 -9.87 5.76
N MET A 135 8.89 -8.79 6.38
CA MET A 135 7.48 -8.43 6.41
C MET A 135 7.07 -7.85 5.05
N THR A 136 6.03 -8.41 4.47
CA THR A 136 5.45 -7.99 3.19
C THR A 136 3.93 -7.96 3.34
N LEU A 137 3.24 -7.44 2.32
CA LEU A 137 1.79 -7.38 2.30
C LEU A 137 1.12 -8.74 2.54
N ALA A 138 1.74 -9.82 2.07
CA ALA A 138 1.24 -11.19 2.27
C ALA A 138 1.21 -11.64 3.73
N ASN A 139 2.08 -11.08 4.58
CA ASN A 139 2.22 -11.46 5.98
C ASN A 139 1.85 -10.32 6.95
N LEU A 140 1.24 -9.25 6.44
CA LEU A 140 0.88 -8.07 7.21
C LEU A 140 -0.38 -8.34 8.05
N PRO A 141 -0.40 -8.00 9.36
CA PRO A 141 -1.61 -8.05 10.17
C PRO A 141 -2.71 -7.15 9.62
N ASP A 142 -3.97 -7.58 9.74
CA ASP A 142 -5.11 -6.84 9.18
C ASP A 142 -5.29 -5.44 9.80
N ILE A 143 -4.84 -5.23 11.05
CA ILE A 143 -4.87 -3.91 11.70
C ILE A 143 -3.97 -2.87 11.01
N GLU A 144 -2.94 -3.31 10.29
CA GLU A 144 -1.99 -2.42 9.62
C GLU A 144 -2.44 -2.02 8.19
N ILE A 145 -3.55 -2.57 7.71
CA ILE A 145 -4.11 -2.23 6.38
C ILE A 145 -4.52 -0.75 6.33
N VAL A 146 -5.14 -0.24 7.39
CA VAL A 146 -5.60 1.15 7.46
C VAL A 146 -4.43 2.15 7.39
N PRO A 147 -3.39 2.06 8.24
CA PRO A 147 -2.26 2.97 8.13
C PRO A 147 -1.49 2.82 6.81
N LEU A 148 -1.41 1.63 6.23
CA LEU A 148 -0.81 1.44 4.91
C LEU A 148 -1.63 2.11 3.79
N THR A 149 -2.96 2.03 3.85
CA THR A 149 -3.87 2.73 2.93
C THR A 149 -3.64 4.25 3.02
N ILE A 150 -3.58 4.81 4.23
CA ILE A 150 -3.33 6.24 4.43
C ILE A 150 -1.98 6.65 3.83
N LEU A 151 -0.93 5.85 4.04
CA LEU A 151 0.39 6.12 3.48
C LEU A 151 0.39 6.08 1.94
N ALA A 152 -0.31 5.12 1.34
CA ALA A 152 -0.49 5.05 -0.11
C ALA A 152 -1.26 6.27 -0.65
N THR A 153 -2.31 6.72 0.05
CA THR A 153 -3.05 7.95 -0.28
C THR A 153 -2.15 9.19 -0.21
N ILE A 154 -1.28 9.28 0.81
CA ILE A 154 -0.30 10.38 0.92
C ILE A 154 0.64 10.40 -0.30
N ASN A 155 1.18 9.24 -0.71
CA ASN A 155 2.06 9.14 -1.88
C ASN A 155 1.33 9.57 -3.17
N ALA A 156 0.08 9.14 -3.36
CA ALA A 156 -0.74 9.56 -4.50
C ALA A 156 -0.99 11.08 -4.51
N LEU A 157 -1.37 11.65 -3.35
CA LEU A 157 -1.59 13.10 -3.23
C LEU A 157 -0.32 13.91 -3.50
N TYR A 158 0.86 13.45 -3.09
CA TYR A 158 2.13 14.11 -3.45
C TYR A 158 2.39 14.13 -4.95
N SER A 159 2.08 13.03 -5.65
CA SER A 159 2.19 12.97 -7.11
C SER A 159 1.25 13.98 -7.76
N ALA A 160 -0.01 14.05 -7.33
CA ALA A 160 -0.97 15.00 -7.91
C ALA A 160 -0.71 16.45 -7.45
N ALA A 161 -0.13 16.69 -6.28
CA ALA A 161 0.27 18.01 -5.83
C ALA A 161 1.44 18.54 -6.67
N THR A 162 2.34 17.67 -7.13
CA THR A 162 3.43 18.04 -8.03
C THR A 162 2.91 18.53 -9.38
N ASP A 163 1.84 17.92 -9.89
CA ASP A 163 1.12 18.40 -11.09
C ASP A 163 0.45 19.77 -10.82
N ALA A 164 -0.30 19.88 -9.72
CA ALA A 164 -0.99 21.11 -9.33
C ALA A 164 -0.05 22.29 -9.00
N ALA A 165 1.21 22.02 -8.67
CA ALA A 165 2.20 23.08 -8.41
C ALA A 165 2.53 23.91 -9.66
N THR A 166 2.17 23.44 -10.85
CA THR A 166 2.33 24.20 -12.10
C THR A 166 1.28 25.29 -12.31
N ASP A 167 0.18 25.25 -11.55
CA ASP A 167 -0.90 26.21 -11.63
C ASP A 167 -0.52 27.54 -10.94
N MET A 168 -0.24 28.58 -11.74
CA MET A 168 0.10 29.91 -11.24
C MET A 168 -1.14 30.81 -11.10
N ASP A 169 -1.13 31.64 -10.06
CA ASP A 169 -2.13 32.68 -9.87
C ASP A 169 -1.96 33.79 -10.90
N ILE A 170 -3.09 34.21 -11.48
CA ILE A 170 -3.12 35.28 -12.48
C ILE A 170 -3.77 36.51 -11.85
N ILE A 171 -3.00 37.59 -11.77
CA ILE A 171 -3.46 38.90 -11.35
C ILE A 171 -3.38 39.81 -12.58
N THR A 172 -4.53 40.33 -13.01
CA THR A 172 -4.58 41.24 -14.15
C THR A 172 -4.48 42.70 -13.70
N ALA A 173 -4.06 43.57 -14.62
CA ALA A 173 -4.03 45.02 -14.38
C ALA A 173 -5.44 45.61 -14.11
N GLU A 174 -6.51 44.92 -14.53
CA GLU A 174 -7.90 45.31 -14.26
C GLU A 174 -8.38 44.92 -12.85
N GLY A 175 -7.51 44.34 -12.02
CA GLY A 175 -7.83 43.94 -10.64
C GLY A 175 -8.61 42.63 -10.55
N THR A 176 -8.66 41.83 -11.61
CA THR A 176 -9.19 40.47 -11.53
C THR A 176 -8.13 39.51 -11.00
N HIS A 177 -8.50 38.76 -9.97
CA HIS A 177 -7.64 37.78 -9.32
C HIS A 177 -8.21 36.37 -9.56
N LEU A 178 -7.51 35.56 -10.34
CA LEU A 178 -7.84 34.15 -10.50
C LEU A 178 -6.81 33.32 -9.74
N ARG A 179 -7.23 32.78 -8.59
CA ARG A 179 -6.36 31.97 -7.72
C ARG A 179 -6.34 30.51 -8.16
N ARG A 180 -5.55 30.19 -9.17
CA ARG A 180 -5.40 28.81 -9.66
C ARG A 180 -4.57 27.94 -8.71
N GLY A 181 -3.70 28.55 -7.90
CA GLY A 181 -2.88 27.87 -6.89
C GLY A 181 -3.67 27.30 -5.70
N GLN A 182 -4.95 27.66 -5.53
CA GLN A 182 -5.80 27.13 -4.46
C GLN A 182 -5.89 25.60 -4.44
N ARG A 183 -5.83 24.96 -5.61
CA ARG A 183 -5.84 23.50 -5.72
C ARG A 183 -4.64 22.89 -4.99
N TYR A 184 -3.44 23.41 -5.25
CA TYR A 184 -2.21 22.96 -4.60
C TYR A 184 -2.28 23.17 -3.07
N GLU A 185 -2.73 24.34 -2.62
CA GLU A 185 -2.85 24.63 -1.19
C GLU A 185 -3.82 23.66 -0.49
N GLN A 186 -4.99 23.40 -1.08
CA GLN A 186 -5.96 22.45 -0.55
C GLN A 186 -5.39 21.03 -0.45
N MET A 187 -4.67 20.58 -1.48
CA MET A 187 -4.05 19.25 -1.50
C MET A 187 -2.95 19.13 -0.45
N MET A 188 -2.09 20.13 -0.31
CA MET A 188 -1.04 20.13 0.71
C MET A 188 -1.61 20.17 2.13
N MET A 189 -2.68 20.92 2.37
CA MET A 189 -3.36 20.89 3.67
C MET A 189 -3.92 19.51 3.99
N HIS A 190 -4.47 18.80 3.00
CA HIS A 190 -4.95 17.44 3.18
C HIS A 190 -3.81 16.45 3.48
N VAL A 191 -2.67 16.57 2.77
CA VAL A 191 -1.47 15.76 3.03
C VAL A 191 -1.00 15.90 4.47
N VAL A 192 -0.94 17.12 5.01
CA VAL A 192 -0.52 17.36 6.40
C VAL A 192 -1.45 16.68 7.40
N GLN A 193 -2.77 16.73 7.17
CA GLN A 193 -3.75 16.05 8.03
C GLN A 193 -3.59 14.52 8.00
N LEU A 194 -3.41 13.94 6.81
CA LEU A 194 -3.20 12.51 6.66
C LEU A 194 -1.86 12.05 7.29
N GLN A 195 -0.81 12.86 7.17
CA GLN A 195 0.48 12.59 7.84
C GLN A 195 0.34 12.57 9.37
N ALA A 196 -0.38 13.53 9.93
CA ALA A 196 -0.65 13.56 11.37
C ALA A 196 -1.42 12.32 11.82
N ARG A 197 -2.48 11.94 11.08
CA ARG A 197 -3.27 10.73 11.35
C ARG A 197 -2.44 9.45 11.23
N TYR A 198 -1.60 9.32 10.19
CA TYR A 198 -0.71 8.18 10.01
C TYR A 198 0.28 8.07 11.17
N LYS A 199 0.91 9.19 11.54
CA LYS A 199 1.85 9.25 12.67
C LYS A 199 1.18 8.85 13.98
N GLU A 200 0.00 9.38 14.28
CA GLU A 200 -0.75 9.04 15.50
C GLU A 200 -1.01 7.53 15.59
N ILE A 201 -1.59 6.94 14.55
CA ILE A 201 -1.88 5.50 14.48
C ILE A 201 -0.60 4.66 14.64
N CYS A 202 0.46 5.02 13.92
CA CYS A 202 1.74 4.33 14.01
C CYS A 202 2.36 4.39 15.41
N THR A 203 2.27 5.54 16.08
CA THR A 203 2.78 5.70 17.46
C THR A 203 1.94 4.97 18.49
N GLN A 204 0.61 4.94 18.35
CA GLN A 204 -0.30 4.26 19.27
C GLN A 204 -0.11 2.74 19.24
N TYR A 205 0.04 2.16 18.04
CA TYR A 205 0.21 0.71 17.88
C TYR A 205 1.66 0.27 17.81
N ASN A 206 2.62 1.20 17.84
CA ASN A 206 4.05 0.95 17.66
C ASN A 206 4.38 0.18 16.36
N ILE A 207 3.80 0.61 15.24
CA ILE A 207 3.92 -0.01 13.91
C ILE A 207 4.41 1.00 12.86
N GLY A 208 4.83 0.49 11.71
CA GLY A 208 5.21 1.32 10.56
C GLY A 208 6.48 2.15 10.77
N ALA A 209 6.60 3.25 10.02
CA ALA A 209 7.79 4.09 10.00
C ALA A 209 8.02 4.91 11.28
N TYR A 210 6.96 5.21 12.04
CA TYR A 210 7.03 6.00 13.28
C TYR A 210 7.04 5.13 14.55
N ARG A 211 7.42 3.85 14.44
CA ARG A 211 7.58 2.97 15.59
C ARG A 211 8.70 3.46 16.51
N MET A 212 8.49 3.34 17.81
CA MET A 212 9.50 3.58 18.83
C MET A 212 10.14 2.25 19.22
N GLU A 213 11.43 2.12 18.92
CA GLU A 213 12.22 0.97 19.38
C GLU A 213 12.95 1.32 20.67
N THR A 214 12.68 0.55 21.73
CA THR A 214 13.46 0.62 22.97
C THR A 214 14.41 -0.56 22.99
N SER A 215 15.72 -0.28 22.95
CA SER A 215 16.75 -1.30 23.12
C SER A 215 17.43 -1.13 24.48
N GLN A 216 17.77 -2.26 25.11
CA GLN A 216 18.53 -2.25 26.36
C GLN A 216 19.96 -2.67 26.08
N LEU A 217 20.90 -1.74 26.24
CA LEU A 217 22.34 -2.00 26.09
C LEU A 217 22.98 -2.20 27.45
N ARG A 218 23.80 -3.26 27.59
CA ARG A 218 24.58 -3.51 28.80
C ARG A 218 25.94 -2.86 28.70
N ARG A 219 26.29 -2.03 29.68
CA ARG A 219 27.66 -1.50 29.82
C ARG A 219 28.61 -2.57 30.37
N ILE A 220 29.88 -2.48 29.98
CA ILE A 220 30.97 -3.30 30.53
C ILE A 220 31.63 -2.52 31.68
N SER A 221 31.78 -3.15 32.84
CA SER A 221 32.51 -2.60 33.98
C SER A 221 34.01 -2.52 33.67
N LYS A 222 34.62 -1.34 33.81
CA LYS A 222 36.07 -1.16 33.59
C LYS A 222 36.93 -1.87 34.65
N THR A 223 36.42 -2.03 35.87
CA THR A 223 37.16 -2.63 36.99
C THR A 223 37.18 -4.15 36.94
N THR A 224 36.09 -4.76 36.45
CA THR A 224 35.93 -6.23 36.48
C THR A 224 35.85 -6.87 35.09
N GLY A 225 35.78 -6.08 34.02
CA GLY A 225 35.61 -6.56 32.64
C GLY A 225 34.26 -7.26 32.39
N ARG A 226 33.35 -7.27 33.38
CA ARG A 226 32.07 -8.00 33.31
C ARG A 226 30.92 -7.06 32.93
N TYR A 227 29.89 -7.60 32.29
CA TYR A 227 28.65 -6.87 32.02
C TYR A 227 27.95 -6.47 33.31
N VAL A 228 27.52 -5.22 33.37
CA VAL A 228 26.72 -4.72 34.51
C VAL A 228 25.31 -5.32 34.41
N PRO A 229 24.77 -5.89 35.51
CA PRO A 229 23.44 -6.47 35.50
C PRO A 229 22.38 -5.38 35.27
N LEU A 230 21.38 -5.71 34.44
CA LEU A 230 20.16 -4.91 34.29
C LEU A 230 19.12 -5.41 35.29
N PHE A 231 18.31 -4.49 35.80
CA PHE A 231 17.20 -4.77 36.70
C PHE A 231 15.91 -4.32 36.04
N ILE A 232 14.81 -5.00 36.39
CA ILE A 232 13.47 -4.60 35.93
C ILE A 232 13.14 -3.22 36.50
N GLY A 233 12.47 -2.38 35.71
CA GLY A 233 11.98 -1.08 36.19
C GLY A 233 11.00 -1.27 37.35
N ARG A 234 11.12 -0.44 38.39
CA ARG A 234 10.26 -0.47 39.57
C ARG A 234 9.76 0.94 39.88
N GLU A 235 8.57 1.03 40.44
CA GLU A 235 8.04 2.30 40.95
C GLU A 235 8.67 2.62 42.32
N TYR A 236 8.59 3.87 42.76
CA TYR A 236 9.27 4.34 43.98
C TYR A 236 8.60 3.84 45.27
N ASP A 237 7.29 3.62 45.23
CA ASP A 237 6.43 3.22 46.34
C ASP A 237 6.09 1.72 46.37
N GLU A 238 6.65 0.94 45.44
CA GLU A 238 6.49 -0.52 45.39
C GLU A 238 7.17 -1.16 46.62
N GLY A 239 6.39 -1.43 47.68
CA GLY A 239 6.83 -2.03 48.93
C GLY A 239 6.21 -3.41 49.17
N GLY A 240 7.01 -4.48 49.21
CA GLY A 240 6.54 -5.83 49.53
C GLY A 240 7.59 -6.93 49.33
N PRO A 241 7.25 -8.21 49.56
CA PRO A 241 8.18 -9.34 49.37
C PRO A 241 8.72 -9.48 47.94
N ASN A 242 7.98 -8.95 46.96
CA ASN A 242 8.35 -8.92 45.54
C ASN A 242 9.03 -7.60 45.11
N SER A 243 9.29 -6.66 46.03
CA SER A 243 9.89 -5.36 45.69
C SER A 243 11.43 -5.32 45.72
N LEU A 244 12.06 -6.47 45.96
CA LEU A 244 13.51 -6.59 45.85
C LEU A 244 13.94 -6.40 44.39
N PRO A 245 15.08 -5.73 44.12
CA PRO A 245 15.59 -5.55 42.77
C PRO A 245 15.76 -6.90 42.06
N THR A 246 14.89 -7.19 41.10
CA THR A 246 14.94 -8.43 40.32
C THR A 246 15.81 -8.22 39.09
N ARG A 247 16.81 -9.09 38.92
CA ARG A 247 17.74 -9.04 37.79
C ARG A 247 17.03 -9.49 36.52
N LEU A 248 17.15 -8.71 35.46
CA LEU A 248 16.76 -9.11 34.13
C LEU A 248 17.83 -10.04 33.57
N LEU A 249 17.57 -11.35 33.66
CA LEU A 249 18.46 -12.37 33.10
C LEU A 249 18.40 -12.31 31.57
N PRO A 250 19.53 -12.46 30.86
CA PRO A 250 19.47 -12.71 29.43
C PRO A 250 18.70 -14.02 29.19
N PRO A 251 17.99 -14.16 28.06
CA PRO A 251 17.38 -15.44 27.72
C PRO A 251 18.48 -16.52 27.74
N VAL A 252 18.29 -17.52 28.59
CA VAL A 252 19.16 -18.69 28.65
C VAL A 252 18.50 -19.72 27.74
N ASP A 253 19.18 -20.10 26.66
CA ASP A 253 18.72 -21.21 25.81
C ASP A 253 18.79 -22.51 26.64
N SER A 254 17.70 -22.85 27.32
CA SER A 254 17.53 -24.13 28.00
C SER A 254 17.01 -25.16 26.99
N PRO A 255 17.67 -26.31 26.81
CA PRO A 255 17.21 -27.36 25.90
C PRO A 255 15.80 -27.91 26.20
N HIS A 256 15.28 -27.64 27.42
CA HIS A 256 14.08 -28.29 27.96
C HIS A 256 12.94 -27.31 28.32
N GLU A 257 13.15 -25.99 28.25
CA GLU A 257 12.07 -25.03 28.43
C GLU A 257 11.48 -24.65 27.06
N ASP A 258 10.38 -25.30 26.73
CA ASP A 258 9.63 -25.02 25.51
C ASP A 258 8.23 -24.47 25.81
N THR A 259 8.00 -23.21 25.46
CA THR A 259 6.69 -22.54 25.53
C THR A 259 5.94 -22.57 24.19
N SER A 260 6.49 -23.21 23.15
CA SER A 260 5.93 -23.17 21.78
C SER A 260 4.77 -24.13 21.52
N GLY A 261 4.48 -25.05 22.45
CA GLY A 261 3.42 -26.06 22.28
C GLY A 261 3.72 -27.10 21.20
N VAL A 262 4.91 -27.08 20.60
CA VAL A 262 5.36 -28.11 19.65
C VAL A 262 5.86 -29.32 20.46
N PRO A 263 5.26 -30.51 20.29
CA PRO A 263 5.68 -31.69 21.04
C PRO A 263 7.17 -31.97 20.87
N SER A 264 7.87 -32.22 21.98
CA SER A 264 9.27 -32.65 21.92
C SER A 264 9.37 -34.05 21.29
N PRO A 265 10.43 -34.38 20.52
CA PRO A 265 10.58 -35.67 19.84
C PRO A 265 11.14 -36.71 20.81
N TRP A 266 10.74 -36.67 22.09
CA TRP A 266 11.18 -37.63 23.10
C TRP A 266 10.69 -39.06 22.81
N ILE A 267 9.79 -39.26 21.83
CA ILE A 267 9.29 -40.57 21.44
C ILE A 267 9.81 -40.93 20.05
N TYR A 268 11.06 -41.40 19.99
CA TYR A 268 11.43 -42.47 19.06
C TYR A 268 11.78 -43.70 19.89
N PRO A 269 11.11 -44.86 19.69
CA PRO A 269 11.46 -46.07 20.39
C PRO A 269 12.80 -46.57 19.88
N TYR A 270 13.63 -47.01 20.82
CA TYR A 270 14.83 -47.80 20.59
C TYR A 270 14.63 -48.88 19.52
N GLY A 271 15.61 -49.01 18.62
CA GLY A 271 15.73 -50.12 17.69
C GLY A 271 17.13 -50.22 17.06
N GLY A 272 17.99 -51.06 17.66
CA GLY A 272 19.32 -51.48 17.19
C GLY A 272 20.44 -50.92 18.09
N ILE A 273 21.07 -51.67 18.99
CA ILE A 273 21.48 -53.10 19.03
C ILE A 273 20.93 -53.79 20.29
#